data_AF-A0A936LC99-F1
#
_entry.id   AF-A0A936LC99-F1
#
_cell.length_a   1.000
_cell.length_b   1.000
_cell.length_c   1.000
_cell.angle_alpha   90.00
_cell.angle_beta   90.00
_cell.angle_gamma   90.00
#
_symmetry.space_group_name_H-M   'P 1'
#
loop_
_entity.id
_entity.type
_entity.pdbx_description
1 polymer ?
#
loop_
_entity_poly.entity_id
_entity_poly.type
_entity_poly.pdbx_seq_one_letter_code
_entity_poly.pdbx_strand_id
1 'polypeptide(L)'
;MKLGGWSRLWIVISALYFAAIVVLVSTTLPQAERVAHAQVFYDRLSPDVRQRILAKNIGEREAEILKEALRRELIEQVEMPNGHFLTFSKDLPEGEKEDAARAYWTVVERTAADERFQYIVSAIGWWIGPVIALYVIGWTVGWVYSGFKTR
;
A
#
# COMPACT_ATOMS: atom_id res chain seq x y z
N MET A 1 28.67 -11.65 31.21
CA MET A 1 29.38 -10.94 30.11
C MET A 1 29.10 -9.44 30.25
N LYS A 2 30.12 -8.57 30.28
CA LYS A 2 29.91 -7.11 30.34
C LYS A 2 29.85 -6.54 28.91
N LEU A 3 28.73 -5.92 28.54
CA LEU A 3 28.59 -5.22 27.25
C LEU A 3 29.55 -4.03 27.19
N GLY A 4 30.34 -3.95 26.12
CA GLY A 4 31.24 -2.82 25.85
C GLY A 4 30.50 -1.51 25.60
N GLY A 5 31.18 -0.38 25.78
CA GLY A 5 30.58 0.96 25.61
C GLY A 5 29.98 1.16 24.21
N TRP A 6 30.64 0.65 23.17
CA TRP A 6 30.15 0.68 21.79
C TRP A 6 28.81 -0.04 21.62
N SER A 7 28.69 -1.27 22.14
CA SER A 7 27.46 -2.06 22.01
C SER A 7 26.27 -1.37 22.68
N ARG A 8 26.49 -0.72 23.83
CA ARG A 8 25.43 0.06 24.51
C ARG A 8 24.97 1.25 23.68
N LEU A 9 25.92 2.03 23.15
CA LEU A 9 25.62 3.18 22.30
C LEU A 9 24.86 2.75 21.04
N TRP A 10 25.33 1.68 20.38
CA TRP A 10 24.69 1.14 19.19
C TRP A 10 23.24 0.68 19.45
N ILE A 11 22.97 0.01 20.59
CA ILE A 11 21.60 -0.39 20.97
C ILE A 11 20.70 0.84 21.11
N VAL A 12 21.18 1.88 21.81
CA VAL A 12 20.40 3.11 22.03
C VAL A 12 20.10 3.82 20.71
N ILE A 13 21.10 3.98 19.83
CA ILE A 13 20.92 4.60 18.52
C ILE A 13 19.95 3.79 17.65
N SER A 14 20.09 2.46 17.64
CA SER A 14 19.19 1.57 16.89
C SER A 14 17.74 1.68 17.35
N ALA A 15 17.51 1.73 18.67
CA ALA A 15 16.18 1.89 19.25
C ALA A 15 15.56 3.26 18.93
N LEU A 16 16.33 4.34 19.03
CA LEU A 16 15.87 5.68 18.67
C LEU A 16 15.54 5.79 17.19
N TYR A 17 16.40 5.24 16.32
CA TYR A 17 16.16 5.22 14.88
C TYR A 17 14.94 4.37 14.51
N PHE A 18 14.75 3.21 15.16
CA PHE A 18 13.54 2.40 15.01
C PHE A 18 12.28 3.19 15.36
N ALA A 19 12.27 3.90 16.50
CA ALA A 19 11.14 4.71 16.91
C ALA A 19 10.80 5.80 15.87
N ALA A 20 11.82 6.44 15.29
CA ALA A 20 11.62 7.41 14.21
C ALA A 20 10.99 6.76 12.95
N ILE A 21 11.46 5.57 12.55
CA ILE A 21 10.87 4.83 11.42
C ILE A 21 9.43 4.43 11.72
N VAL A 22 9.10 3.99 12.93
CA VAL A 22 7.72 3.65 13.33
C VAL A 22 6.80 4.87 13.23
N VAL A 23 7.24 6.04 13.69
CA VAL A 23 6.47 7.29 13.55
C VAL A 23 6.30 7.66 12.08
N LEU A 24 7.34 7.54 11.26
CA LEU A 24 7.23 7.82 9.83
C LEU A 24 6.21 6.89 9.17
N VAL A 25 6.36 5.57 9.34
CA VAL A 25 5.48 4.55 8.76
C VAL A 25 4.02 4.74 9.20
N SER A 26 3.76 5.08 10.46
CA SER A 26 2.37 5.28 10.93
C SER A 26 1.68 6.48 10.29
N THR A 27 2.43 7.50 9.87
CA THR A 27 1.89 8.71 9.21
C THR A 27 1.76 8.58 7.69
N THR A 28 2.57 7.72 7.07
CA THR A 28 2.64 7.55 5.61
C THR A 28 2.05 6.23 5.10
N LEU A 29 1.53 5.39 6.01
CA LEU A 29 0.99 4.09 5.64
C LEU A 29 -0.13 4.24 4.58
N PRO A 30 -0.07 3.50 3.46
CA PRO A 30 -1.13 3.55 2.44
C PRO A 30 -2.50 3.21 3.02
N GLN A 31 -3.51 4.01 2.69
CA GLN A 31 -4.91 3.77 3.06
C GLN A 31 -5.69 3.31 1.82
N ALA A 32 -6.60 2.35 1.97
CA ALA A 32 -7.38 1.81 0.84
C ALA A 32 -8.17 2.91 0.09
N GLU A 33 -8.66 3.90 0.82
CA GLU A 33 -9.35 5.09 0.29
C GLU A 33 -8.44 5.98 -0.59
N ARG A 34 -7.12 5.89 -0.41
CA ARG A 34 -6.14 6.68 -1.19
C ARG A 34 -5.56 5.89 -2.37
N VAL A 35 -5.92 4.62 -2.51
CA VAL A 35 -5.45 3.79 -3.63
C VAL A 35 -6.17 4.23 -4.89
N ALA A 36 -5.41 4.87 -5.79
CA ALA A 36 -5.90 5.29 -7.09
C ALA A 36 -6.45 4.08 -7.87
N HIS A 37 -7.56 4.29 -8.57
CA HIS A 37 -8.13 3.25 -9.40
C HIS A 37 -7.14 2.75 -10.45
N ALA A 38 -6.97 1.43 -10.54
CA ALA A 38 -6.16 0.78 -11.56
C ALA A 38 -6.97 -0.31 -12.27
N GLN A 39 -6.73 -0.49 -13.57
CA GLN A 39 -7.40 -1.53 -14.37
C GLN A 39 -7.20 -2.94 -13.84
N VAL A 40 -6.07 -3.17 -13.16
CA VAL A 40 -5.76 -4.43 -12.49
C VAL A 40 -6.83 -4.85 -11.47
N PHE A 41 -7.61 -3.91 -10.92
CA PHE A 41 -8.70 -4.22 -9.99
C PHE A 41 -9.82 -4.96 -10.70
N TYR A 42 -10.18 -4.53 -11.92
CA TYR A 42 -11.13 -5.26 -12.74
C TYR A 42 -10.58 -6.63 -13.13
N ASP A 43 -9.28 -6.73 -13.42
CA ASP A 43 -8.66 -8.00 -13.80
C ASP A 43 -8.68 -9.07 -12.71
N ARG A 44 -8.70 -8.65 -11.44
CA ARG A 44 -8.81 -9.53 -10.27
C ARG A 44 -10.25 -9.89 -9.89
N LEU A 45 -11.25 -9.22 -10.46
CA LEU A 45 -12.66 -9.59 -10.28
C LEU A 45 -13.01 -10.86 -11.05
N SER A 46 -13.94 -11.64 -10.48
CA SER A 46 -14.53 -12.78 -11.19
C SER A 46 -15.20 -12.32 -12.49
N PRO A 47 -15.23 -13.17 -13.54
CA PRO A 47 -15.85 -12.81 -14.81
C PRO A 47 -17.32 -12.37 -14.67
N ASP A 48 -18.08 -13.02 -13.79
CA ASP A 48 -19.49 -12.73 -13.56
C ASP A 48 -19.71 -11.33 -12.97
N VAL A 49 -18.91 -10.96 -11.95
CA VAL A 49 -18.97 -9.63 -11.33
C VAL A 49 -18.50 -8.57 -12.31
N ARG A 50 -17.46 -8.87 -13.09
CA ARG A 50 -16.92 -7.95 -14.09
C ARG A 50 -17.96 -7.62 -15.18
N GLN A 51 -18.75 -8.58 -15.63
CA GLN A 51 -19.79 -8.35 -16.64
C GLN A 51 -20.92 -7.43 -16.15
N ARG A 52 -21.16 -7.39 -14.84
CA ARG A 52 -22.15 -6.49 -14.22
C ARG A 52 -21.69 -5.04 -14.19
N ILE A 53 -20.37 -4.80 -14.21
CA ILE A 53 -19.79 -3.46 -14.20
C ILE A 53 -19.52 -3.02 -15.65
N LEU A 54 -20.25 -2.01 -16.11
CA LEU A 54 -20.18 -1.53 -17.49
C LEU A 54 -18.90 -0.75 -17.81
N ALA A 55 -18.22 -0.24 -16.78
CA ALA A 55 -17.07 0.63 -16.91
C ALA A 55 -15.76 -0.13 -17.17
N LYS A 56 -15.64 -0.76 -18.34
CA LYS A 56 -14.34 -1.21 -18.85
C LYS A 56 -13.66 -0.03 -19.55
N ASN A 57 -12.63 0.53 -18.91
CA ASN A 57 -11.63 1.45 -19.49
C ASN A 57 -12.13 2.27 -20.70
N ILE A 58 -13.06 3.16 -20.40
CA ILE A 58 -13.87 3.86 -21.38
C ILE A 58 -12.96 4.86 -22.11
N GLY A 59 -12.69 4.61 -23.39
CA GLY A 59 -12.00 5.60 -24.23
C GLY A 59 -12.82 6.89 -24.32
N GLU A 60 -12.21 8.02 -24.72
CA GLU A 60 -12.91 9.31 -24.82
C GLU A 60 -14.26 9.23 -25.57
N ARG A 61 -14.33 8.34 -26.57
CA ARG A 61 -15.54 8.09 -27.38
C ARG A 61 -16.66 7.37 -26.63
N GLU A 62 -16.33 6.49 -25.70
CA GLU A 62 -17.30 5.78 -24.88
C GLU A 62 -17.79 6.64 -23.71
N ALA A 63 -17.02 7.68 -23.32
CA ALA A 63 -17.42 8.61 -22.27
C ALA A 63 -18.63 9.45 -22.70
N GLU A 64 -18.73 9.79 -23.99
CA GLU A 64 -19.93 10.43 -24.54
C GLU A 64 -21.15 9.51 -24.50
N ILE A 65 -20.96 8.23 -24.85
CA ILE A 65 -22.03 7.22 -24.80
C ILE A 65 -22.53 7.03 -23.37
N LEU A 66 -21.64 7.00 -22.38
CA LEU A 66 -22.01 6.92 -20.97
C LEU A 66 -22.72 8.17 -20.48
N LYS A 67 -22.25 9.37 -20.87
CA LYS A 67 -22.97 10.62 -20.53
C LYS A 67 -24.37 10.62 -21.11
N GLU A 68 -24.54 10.14 -22.34
CA GLU A 68 -25.84 10.03 -22.96
C GLU A 68 -26.72 8.95 -22.30
N ALA A 69 -26.15 7.79 -21.94
CA ALA A 69 -26.85 6.75 -21.21
C ALA A 69 -27.27 7.21 -19.80
N LEU A 70 -26.41 7.97 -19.10
CA LEU A 70 -26.72 8.59 -17.82
C LEU A 70 -27.84 9.62 -17.96
N ARG A 71 -27.79 10.46 -19.00
CA ARG A 71 -28.83 11.45 -19.32
C ARG A 71 -30.18 10.79 -19.64
N ARG A 72 -30.16 9.60 -20.22
CA ARG A 72 -31.34 8.78 -20.51
C ARG A 72 -31.75 7.90 -19.32
N GLU A 73 -31.08 8.03 -18.17
CA GLU A 73 -31.28 7.21 -16.98
C GLU A 73 -31.23 5.70 -17.25
N LEU A 74 -30.37 5.24 -18.15
CA LEU A 74 -30.19 3.81 -18.46
C LEU A 74 -29.16 3.14 -17.55
N ILE A 75 -28.35 3.95 -16.88
CA ILE A 75 -27.26 3.50 -16.02
C ILE A 75 -27.31 4.23 -14.69
N GLU A 76 -26.73 3.59 -13.68
CA GLU A 76 -26.57 4.12 -12.34
C GLU A 76 -25.09 4.09 -11.96
N GLN A 77 -24.65 5.10 -11.23
CA GLN A 77 -23.27 5.22 -10.75
C GLN A 77 -23.25 5.09 -9.23
N VAL A 78 -22.38 4.22 -8.73
CA VAL A 78 -22.12 4.05 -7.30
C VAL A 78 -20.71 4.55 -7.03
N GLU A 79 -20.59 5.54 -6.15
CA GLU A 79 -19.29 6.05 -5.68
C GLU A 79 -18.68 5.10 -4.66
N MET A 80 -17.43 4.71 -4.89
CA MET A 80 -16.65 3.87 -3.99
C MET A 80 -15.86 4.71 -2.99
N PRO A 81 -15.45 4.16 -1.83
CA PRO A 81 -14.72 4.91 -0.81
C PRO A 81 -13.37 5.49 -1.27
N ASN A 82 -12.80 4.97 -2.37
CA ASN A 82 -11.60 5.55 -2.98
C ASN A 82 -11.88 6.62 -4.05
N GLY A 83 -13.11 7.13 -4.12
CA GLY A 83 -13.56 8.14 -5.08
C GLY A 83 -13.78 7.63 -6.51
N HIS A 84 -13.71 6.31 -6.73
CA HIS A 84 -13.96 5.71 -8.04
C HIS A 84 -15.45 5.44 -8.24
N PHE A 85 -15.98 5.70 -9.44
CA PHE A 85 -17.38 5.42 -9.76
C PHE A 85 -17.53 4.08 -10.49
N LEU A 86 -18.33 3.18 -9.94
CA LEU A 86 -18.77 1.97 -10.62
C LEU A 86 -20.07 2.25 -11.36
N THR A 87 -20.09 1.95 -12.66
CA THR A 87 -21.29 2.11 -13.50
C THR A 87 -21.99 0.77 -13.67
N PHE A 88 -23.29 0.75 -13.37
CA PHE A 88 -24.19 -0.40 -13.50
C PHE A 88 -25.33 -0.10 -14.47
N SER A 89 -25.94 -1.13 -15.03
CA SER A 89 -27.23 -0.99 -15.71
C SER A 89 -28.33 -0.69 -14.69
N LYS A 90 -29.29 0.18 -15.02
CA LYS A 90 -30.45 0.46 -14.15
C LYS A 90 -31.34 -0.77 -13.95
N ASP A 91 -31.35 -1.67 -14.93
CA ASP A 91 -32.11 -2.92 -14.87
C ASP A 91 -31.48 -3.98 -13.94
N LEU A 92 -30.24 -3.74 -13.48
CA LEU A 92 -29.56 -4.67 -12.57
C LEU A 92 -30.21 -4.60 -11.18
N PRO A 93 -30.57 -5.73 -10.55
CA PRO A 93 -31.11 -5.73 -9.20
C PRO A 93 -30.15 -5.08 -8.20
N GLU A 94 -30.69 -4.34 -7.23
CA GLU A 94 -29.88 -3.60 -6.26
C GLU A 94 -28.91 -4.50 -5.48
N GLY A 95 -29.36 -5.69 -5.08
CA GLY A 95 -28.50 -6.67 -4.41
C GLY A 95 -27.29 -7.09 -5.24
N GLU A 96 -27.43 -7.18 -6.57
CA GLU A 96 -26.31 -7.51 -7.46
C GLU A 96 -25.32 -6.35 -7.64
N LYS A 97 -25.80 -5.10 -7.60
CA LYS A 97 -24.93 -3.91 -7.58
C LYS A 97 -24.12 -3.86 -6.29
N GLU A 98 -24.77 -4.05 -5.15
CA GLU A 98 -24.09 -4.10 -3.86
C GLU A 98 -23.06 -5.22 -3.78
N ASP A 99 -23.39 -6.42 -4.26
CA ASP A 99 -22.46 -7.55 -4.31
C ASP A 99 -21.23 -7.22 -5.18
N ALA A 100 -21.45 -6.60 -6.34
CA ALA A 100 -20.37 -6.18 -7.21
C ALA A 100 -19.50 -5.08 -6.58
N ALA A 101 -20.11 -4.10 -5.91
CA ALA A 101 -19.41 -3.04 -5.19
C ALA A 101 -18.57 -3.61 -4.02
N ARG A 102 -19.13 -4.54 -3.24
CA ARG A 102 -18.41 -5.26 -2.17
C ARG A 102 -17.25 -6.08 -2.72
N ALA A 103 -17.46 -6.78 -3.83
CA ALA A 103 -16.41 -7.57 -4.48
C ALA A 103 -15.28 -6.68 -5.00
N TYR A 104 -15.61 -5.56 -5.64
CA TYR A 104 -14.62 -4.56 -6.06
C TYR A 104 -13.85 -4.00 -4.85
N TRP A 105 -14.55 -3.61 -3.79
CA TRP A 105 -13.91 -3.06 -2.61
C TRP A 105 -12.97 -4.08 -1.93
N THR A 106 -13.37 -5.34 -1.87
CA THR A 106 -12.52 -6.43 -1.36
C THR A 106 -11.21 -6.56 -2.15
N VAL A 107 -11.25 -6.36 -3.47
CA VAL A 107 -10.04 -6.36 -4.31
C VAL A 107 -9.16 -5.16 -3.98
N VAL A 108 -9.74 -3.96 -3.85
CA VAL A 108 -9.00 -2.74 -3.49
C VAL A 108 -8.34 -2.89 -2.12
N GLU A 109 -9.06 -3.42 -1.12
CA GLU A 109 -8.53 -3.66 0.22
C GLU A 109 -7.37 -4.65 0.22
N ARG A 110 -7.48 -5.73 -0.56
CA ARG A 110 -6.39 -6.70 -0.72
C ARG A 110 -5.17 -6.07 -1.37
N THR A 111 -5.35 -5.27 -2.43
CA THR A 111 -4.22 -4.56 -3.04
C THR A 111 -3.59 -3.55 -2.08
N ALA A 112 -4.40 -2.81 -1.32
CA ALA A 112 -3.89 -1.91 -0.28
C ALA A 112 -3.10 -2.69 0.79
N ALA A 113 -3.56 -3.88 1.18
CA ALA A 113 -2.84 -4.75 2.11
C ALA A 113 -1.49 -5.23 1.55
N ASP A 114 -1.45 -5.61 0.26
CA ASP A 114 -0.21 -5.99 -0.43
C ASP A 114 0.78 -4.82 -0.46
N GLU A 115 0.32 -3.62 -0.82
CA GLU A 115 1.15 -2.41 -0.84
C GLU A 115 1.65 -2.03 0.56
N ARG A 116 0.79 -2.13 1.58
CA ARG A 116 1.18 -1.93 2.99
C ARG A 116 2.27 -2.90 3.40
N PHE A 117 2.13 -4.18 3.05
CA PHE A 117 3.12 -5.19 3.38
C PHE A 117 4.47 -4.88 2.73
N GLN A 118 4.48 -4.57 1.43
CA GLN A 118 5.71 -4.16 0.72
C GLN A 118 6.33 -2.90 1.33
N TYR A 119 5.51 -1.92 1.69
CA TYR A 119 5.95 -0.70 2.35
C TYR A 119 6.61 -0.99 3.70
N ILE A 120 5.99 -1.83 4.54
CA ILE A 120 6.54 -2.25 5.84
C ILE A 120 7.86 -2.99 5.67
N VAL A 121 7.94 -3.95 4.73
CA VAL A 121 9.18 -4.68 4.45
C VAL A 121 10.28 -3.73 4.01
N SER A 122 9.98 -2.78 3.12
CA SER A 122 10.93 -1.75 2.71
C SER A 122 11.41 -0.88 3.88
N ALA A 123 10.48 -0.43 4.73
CA ALA A 123 10.80 0.37 5.93
C ALA A 123 11.69 -0.39 6.92
N ILE A 124 11.43 -1.69 7.13
CA ILE A 124 12.29 -2.57 7.94
C ILE A 124 13.68 -2.65 7.32
N GLY A 125 13.80 -2.78 5.99
CA GLY A 125 15.08 -2.74 5.29
C GLY A 125 15.85 -1.45 5.52
N TRP A 126 15.16 -0.30 5.42
CA TRP A 126 15.70 1.04 5.70
C TRP A 126 16.10 1.25 7.15
N TRP A 127 15.53 0.48 8.09
CA TRP A 127 15.96 0.45 9.48
C TRP A 127 17.19 -0.46 9.68
N ILE A 128 17.09 -1.72 9.28
CA ILE A 128 18.11 -2.75 9.52
C ILE A 128 19.43 -2.42 8.82
N GLY A 129 19.37 -1.95 7.56
CA GLY A 129 20.57 -1.69 6.76
C GLY A 129 21.54 -0.71 7.43
N PRO A 130 21.13 0.53 7.74
CA PRO A 130 21.95 1.50 8.45
C PRO A 130 22.40 1.03 9.83
N VAL A 131 21.55 0.30 10.56
CA VAL A 131 21.86 -0.23 11.90
C VAL A 131 23.01 -1.25 11.84
N ILE A 132 22.96 -2.19 10.88
CA ILE A 132 24.04 -3.16 10.65
C ILE A 132 25.32 -2.45 10.20
N ALA A 133 25.22 -1.52 9.24
CA ALA A 133 26.36 -0.76 8.75
C ALA A 133 27.06 0.00 9.88
N LEU A 134 26.29 0.69 10.73
CA LEU A 134 26.81 1.41 11.88
C LEU A 134 27.53 0.46 12.85
N TYR A 135 26.94 -0.70 13.16
CA TYR A 135 27.56 -1.70 14.03
C TYR A 135 28.94 -2.13 13.53
N VAL A 136 29.02 -2.47 12.24
CA VAL A 136 30.26 -2.91 11.57
C VAL A 136 31.31 -1.81 11.66
N ILE A 137 30.96 -0.55 11.38
CA ILE A 137 31.90 0.58 11.47
C ILE A 137 32.51 0.68 12.86
N GLY A 138 31.70 0.74 13.92
CA GLY A 138 32.27 0.90 15.27
C GLY A 138 32.99 -0.35 15.76
N TRP A 139 32.61 -1.54 15.30
CA TRP A 139 33.38 -2.76 15.55
C TRP A 139 34.75 -2.71 14.87
N THR A 140 34.82 -2.30 13.60
CA THR A 140 36.07 -2.14 12.85
C THR A 140 36.97 -1.09 13.50
N VAL A 141 36.42 0.06 13.92
CA VAL A 141 37.18 1.09 14.65
C VAL A 141 37.75 0.54 15.96
N GLY A 142 36.94 -0.19 16.73
CA GLY A 142 37.39 -0.84 17.97
C GLY A 142 38.51 -1.84 17.74
N TRP A 143 38.41 -2.65 16.67
CA TRP A 143 39.45 -3.60 16.28
C TRP A 143 40.77 -2.90 15.93
N VAL A 144 40.72 -1.87 15.07
CA VAL A 144 41.90 -1.07 14.70
C VAL A 144 42.54 -0.43 15.94
N TYR A 145 41.75 0.21 16.80
CA TYR A 145 42.26 0.82 18.04
C TYR A 145 42.93 -0.20 18.96
N SER A 146 42.35 -1.40 19.10
CA SER A 146 42.93 -2.46 19.92
C SER A 146 44.25 -2.99 19.36
N GLY A 147 44.42 -2.99 18.03
CA GLY A 147 45.66 -3.42 17.37
C GLY A 147 46.84 -2.48 17.61
N PHE A 148 46.59 -1.18 17.77
CA PHE A 148 47.63 -0.19 18.10
C PHE A 148 47.97 -0.11 19.59
N LYS A 149 47.11 -0.68 20.45
CA LYS A 149 47.35 -0.74 21.89
C LYS A 149 48.25 -1.95 22.20
N THR A 150 49.49 -1.87 21.74
CA THR A 150 50.56 -2.82 22.09
C THR A 150 50.74 -2.82 23.62
N ARG A 151 50.82 -4.02 24.20
CA ARG A 151 51.07 -4.23 25.64
C ARG A 151 52.36 -3.57 26.10
#